data_AF-A0A1Q6DLW3-F1
#
_entry.id   AF-A0A1Q6DLW3-F1
#
_cell.length_a   1.000
_cell.length_b   1.000
_cell.length_c   1.000
_cell.angle_alpha   90.00
_cell.angle_beta   90.00
_cell.angle_gamma   90.00
#
_symmetry.space_group_name_H-M   'P 1'
#
loop_
_entity.id
_entity.type
_entity.pdbx_description
1 polymer ?
#
loop_
_entity_poly.entity_id
_entity_poly.type
_entity_poly.pdbx_seq_one_letter_code
_entity_poly.pdbx_strand_id
1 'polypeptide(L)' 'MNMQKCPYCKENIYSNAIVCRYCKRELPEYGHQYSKSTSWIPTLIASALIVTGTAFLVSEFLKERKSWLEEQEKTDE' A
#
# COMPACT_ATOMS: atom_id res chain seq x y z
N MET A 1 12.47 10.94 -24.55
CA MET A 1 11.28 11.47 -25.26
C MET A 1 10.15 10.48 -25.02
N ASN A 2 9.09 10.88 -24.33
CA ASN A 2 7.96 9.98 -24.05
C ASN A 2 7.01 9.98 -25.24
N MET A 3 6.72 8.78 -25.74
CA MET A 3 5.82 8.54 -26.87
C MET A 3 4.62 7.74 -26.38
N GLN A 4 3.45 8.01 -26.94
CA GLN A 4 2.24 7.25 -26.69
C GLN A 4 1.54 6.95 -28.02
N LYS A 5 0.68 5.92 -28.05
CA LYS A 5 -0.14 5.63 -29.23
C LYS A 5 -1.39 6.49 -29.21
N CYS A 6 -1.72 7.09 -30.35
CA CYS A 6 -2.99 7.79 -30.49
C CYS A 6 -4.16 6.81 -30.28
N PRO A 7 -5.14 7.11 -29.42
CA PRO A 7 -6.28 6.22 -29.16
C PRO A 7 -7.18 6.02 -30.39
N TYR A 8 -7.08 6.92 -31.38
CA TYR A 8 -7.96 6.89 -32.54
C TYR A 8 -7.34 6.27 -33.80
N CYS A 9 -6.06 6.49 -34.06
CA CYS A 9 -5.39 5.99 -35.27
C CYS A 9 -4.23 5.03 -34.97
N LYS A 10 -3.90 4.82 -33.70
CA LYS A 10 -2.85 3.90 -33.21
C LYS A 10 -1.42 4.26 -33.62
N GLU A 11 -1.24 5.39 -34.29
CA GLU A 11 0.06 5.91 -34.66
C GLU A 11 0.82 6.46 -33.44
N ASN A 12 2.15 6.42 -33.48
CA ASN A 12 2.98 6.91 -32.39
C ASN A 12 3.09 8.44 -32.42
N ILE A 13 2.74 9.06 -31.29
CA ILE A 13 2.72 10.51 -31.10
C ILE A 13 3.45 10.87 -29.79
N TYR A 14 3.83 12.14 -29.65
CA TYR A 14 4.40 12.61 -28.39
C TYR A 14 3.38 12.57 -27.25
N SER A 15 3.82 12.22 -26.04
CA SER A 15 2.92 12.11 -24.87
C SER A 15 2.31 13.46 -24.46
N ASN A 16 2.94 14.58 -24.82
CA ASN A 16 2.46 15.94 -24.59
C ASN A 16 1.69 16.53 -25.79
N ALA A 17 1.39 15.73 -26.82
CA ALA A 17 0.62 16.21 -27.97
C ALA A 17 -0.84 16.45 -27.56
N ILE A 18 -1.36 17.64 -27.87
CA ILE A 18 -2.78 18.01 -27.70
C ILE A 18 -3.60 17.54 -28.91
N VAL A 19 -2.99 17.47 -30.09
CA VAL A 19 -3.63 17.04 -31.33
C VAL A 19 -2.77 15.99 -32.02
N CYS A 20 -3.39 14.92 -32.53
CA CYS A 20 -2.67 13.90 -33.27
C CYS A 20 -2.23 14.43 -34.65
N ARG A 21 -0.93 14.36 -34.96
CA ARG A 21 -0.37 14.79 -36.27
C ARG A 21 -0.97 14.02 -37.47
N TYR A 22 -1.42 12.78 -37.26
CA TYR A 22 -1.85 11.89 -38.33
C TYR A 22 -3.36 11.95 -38.58
N CYS A 23 -4.18 11.75 -37.54
CA CYS A 23 -5.64 11.78 -37.69
C CYS A 23 -6.26 13.15 -37.42
N LYS A 24 -5.46 14.14 -37.00
CA LYS A 24 -5.88 15.52 -36.70
C LYS A 24 -6.99 15.65 -35.66
N ARG A 25 -7.27 14.59 -34.90
CA ARG A 25 -8.20 14.62 -33.78
C ARG A 25 -7.51 15.17 -32.54
N GLU A 26 -8.25 15.96 -31.79
CA GLU A 26 -7.87 16.40 -30.45
C GLU A 26 -7.72 15.17 -29.55
N LEU A 27 -6.62 15.14 -28.82
CA LEU A 27 -6.33 14.09 -27.87
C LEU A 27 -6.94 14.53 -26.54
N PRO A 28 -7.67 13.63 -25.85
CA PRO A 28 -8.06 13.91 -24.48
C PRO A 28 -6.81 14.26 -23.68
N GLU A 29 -6.90 15.33 -22.89
CA GLU A 29 -5.85 15.78 -21.99
C GLU A 29 -5.65 14.72 -20.90
N TYR A 30 -4.95 13.63 -21.24
CA TYR A 30 -4.38 12.70 -20.28
C TYR A 30 -3.13 13.33 -19.69
N GLY A 31 -3.31 14.55 -19.15
CA GLY A 31 -2.38 15.16 -18.24
C GLY A 31 -2.19 14.19 -17.09
N HIS A 32 -0.96 13.71 -16.95
CA HIS A 32 -0.56 12.82 -15.89
C HIS A 32 -1.26 11.45 -15.96
N GLN A 33 -0.52 10.46 -16.46
CA GLN A 33 -0.55 9.16 -15.81
C GLN A 33 -0.25 9.42 -14.34
N TYR A 34 -1.29 9.62 -13.54
CA TYR A 34 -1.27 9.29 -12.13
C TYR A 34 -0.82 7.83 -12.12
N SER A 35 0.49 7.63 -12.01
CA SER A 35 1.02 6.40 -11.48
C SER A 35 0.29 6.25 -10.16
N LYS A 36 -0.76 5.44 -10.16
CA LYS A 36 -1.21 4.74 -8.97
C LYS A 36 -0.04 3.85 -8.56
N SER A 37 1.02 4.47 -8.05
CA SER A 37 1.80 3.93 -6.96
C SER A 37 0.82 3.86 -5.80
N THR A 38 -0.11 2.90 -5.87
CA THR A 38 -0.86 2.43 -4.73
C THR A 38 0.21 1.90 -3.80
N SER A 39 0.74 2.76 -2.95
CA SER A 39 1.74 2.39 -1.97
C SER A 39 1.00 1.62 -0.89
N TRP A 40 0.77 0.33 -1.13
CA TRP A 40 0.50 -0.74 -0.17
C TRP A 40 1.55 -0.87 0.94
N ILE A 41 2.74 -0.27 0.76
CA ILE A 41 3.83 -0.28 1.74
C ILE A 41 3.38 0.27 3.11
N PRO A 42 2.78 1.48 3.23
CA PRO A 42 2.25 1.97 4.50
C PRO A 42 1.19 1.05 5.11
N THR A 43 0.37 0.37 4.31
CA THR A 43 -0.62 -0.60 4.82
C THR A 43 0.06 -1.81 5.47
N LEU A 44 1.10 -2.35 4.83
CA LEU A 44 1.88 -3.46 5.39
C LEU A 44 2.59 -3.05 6.69
N ILE A 45 3.22 -1.88 6.71
CA ILE A 45 3.90 -1.35 7.90
C ILE A 45 2.91 -1.18 9.06
N ALA A 46 1.75 -0.58 8.81
CA ALA A 46 0.74 -0.39 9.85
C ALA A 46 0.24 -1.73 10.41
N SER A 47 0.00 -2.72 9.55
CA SER A 47 -0.43 -4.06 9.98
C SER A 47 0.60 -4.76 10.87
N ALA A 48 1.88 -4.69 10.50
CA ALA A 48 2.97 -5.28 11.26
C ALA A 48 3.12 -4.66 12.65
N LEU A 49 2.99 -3.33 12.76
CA LEU A 49 3.05 -2.62 14.04
C LEU A 49 1.90 -3.02 14.97
N ILE A 50 0.68 -3.14 14.44
CA ILE A 50 -0.51 -3.54 15.22
C ILE A 50 -0.36 -4.98 15.72
N VAL A 51 0.03 -5.92 14.85
CA VAL A 51 0.19 -7.33 15.23
C VAL A 51 1.29 -7.50 16.27
N THR A 52 2.43 -6.83 16.09
CA THR A 52 3.55 -6.92 17.05
C THR A 52 3.18 -6.30 18.39
N GLY A 53 2.56 -5.12 18.39
CA GLY A 53 2.14 -4.43 19.61
C GLY A 53 1.09 -5.23 20.40
N THR A 54 0.08 -5.80 19.74
CA THR A 54 -0.94 -6.61 20.40
C THR A 54 -0.37 -7.91 20.97
N ALA A 55 0.52 -8.60 20.26
CA ALA A 55 1.19 -9.79 20.76
C ALA A 55 2.02 -9.51 22.01
N PHE A 56 2.77 -8.39 22.03
CA PHE A 56 3.58 -7.99 23.18
C PHE A 56 2.73 -7.69 24.42
N LEU A 57 1.62 -6.96 24.24
CA LEU A 57 0.69 -6.67 25.34
C LEU A 57 0.06 -7.95 25.92
N VAL A 58 -0.35 -8.89 25.05
CA VAL A 58 -0.91 -10.17 25.49
C VAL A 58 0.13 -11.02 26.23
N SER A 59 1.39 -11.04 25.78
CA SER A 59 2.43 -11.83 26.44
C SER A 59 2.72 -11.34 27.86
N GLU A 60 2.80 -10.02 28.08
CA GLU A 60 3.03 -9.46 29.41
C GLU A 60 1.85 -9.74 30.35
N PHE A 61 0.61 -9.58 29.85
CA PHE A 61 -0.59 -9.89 30.62
C PHE A 61 -0.67 -11.37 31.04
N LEU A 62 -0.34 -12.29 30.13
CA LEU A 62 -0.31 -13.72 30.44
C LEU A 62 0.81 -14.08 31.42
N LYS A 63 1.97 -13.42 31.32
CA LYS A 63 3.10 -13.63 32.23
C LYS A 63 2.75 -13.20 33.66
N GLU A 64 2.15 -12.03 33.82
CA GLU A 64 1.66 -11.57 35.12
C GLU A 64 0.65 -12.56 35.68
N ARG A 65 -0.34 -12.97 34.89
CA ARG A 65 -1.36 -13.94 35.31
C ARG A 65 -0.77 -15.30 35.71
N LYS A 66 0.29 -15.77 35.05
CA LYS A 66 0.98 -17.01 35.40
C LYS A 66 1.66 -16.90 36.77
N SER A 67 2.28 -15.76 37.07
CA SER A 67 2.93 -15.50 38.37
C SER A 67 1.96 -15.66 39.54
N TRP A 68 0.71 -15.20 39.40
CA TRP A 68 -0.31 -15.36 40.43
C TRP A 68 -0.69 -16.84 40.68
N LEU A 69 -0.70 -17.68 39.64
CA LEU A 69 -1.04 -19.10 39.77
C LEU A 69 0.10 -19.90 40.44
N GLU A 70 1.35 -19.59 40.09
CA GLU A 70 2.52 -20.22 40.71
C GLU A 70 2.62 -19.89 42.21
N GLU A 71 2.20 -18.70 42.63
CA GLU A 71 2.18 -18.30 44.04
C GLU A 71 1.08 -19.03 44.85
N GLN A 72 -0.06 -19.35 44.24
CA GLN A 72 -1.09 -20.18 44.88
C GLN A 72 -0.61 -21.63 45.07
N GLU A 73 -0.04 -22.23 44.02
CA GLU A 73 0.50 -23.60 44.09
C GLU A 73 1.57 -23.75 45.18
N LYS A 74 2.44 -22.74 45.34
CA LYS A 74 3.46 -22.73 46.40
C LYS A 74 2.91 -22.55 47.81
N THR A 75 1.72 -21.98 47.97
CA THR A 75 1.10 -21.78 49.29
C THR A 75 0.33 -23.03 49.75
N ASP A 76 -0.02 -23.91 48.82
CA ASP A 76 -0.77 -25.15 49.07
C ASP A 76 0.12 -26.39 49.32
N GLU A 77 1.45 -26.30 49.16
CA GLU A 77 2.45 -27.36 49.45
C GLU A 77 3.20 -27.13 50.77
#